data_AF-A0A229P1X5-F1
#
_entry.id   AF-A0A229P1X5-F1
#
_cell.length_a   1.000
_cell.length_b   1.000
_cell.length_c   1.000
_cell.angle_alpha   90.00
_cell.angle_beta   90.00
_cell.angle_gamma   90.00
#
_symmetry.space_group_name_H-M   'P 1'
#
loop_
_entity.id
_entity.type
_entity.pdbx_description
1 polymer ?
#
loop_
_entity_poly.entity_id
_entity_poly.type
_entity_poly.pdbx_seq_one_letter_code
_entity_poly.pdbx_strand_id
1 'polypeptide(L)' 'MAAQQNKGLNEFSDFLLWVETLKVTAKDVWFKPISTGKWSLREILAHIKYWDKNSLELMVPSMSEGA' A
#
# COMPACT_ATOMS: atom_id res chain seq x y z
N MET A 1 20.54 -8.76 19.51
CA MET A 1 19.44 -9.68 19.11
C MET A 1 19.06 -9.31 17.69
N ALA A 2 19.39 -10.14 16.71
CA ALA A 2 18.91 -9.90 15.34
C ALA A 2 17.39 -10.11 15.36
N ALA A 3 16.62 -9.08 15.01
CA ALA A 3 15.18 -9.20 14.91
C ALA A 3 14.85 -10.35 13.94
N GLN A 4 13.99 -11.29 14.38
CA GLN A 4 13.44 -12.34 13.54
C GLN A 4 12.86 -11.67 12.28
N GLN A 5 13.35 -12.05 11.10
CA GLN A 5 12.83 -11.51 9.84
C GLN A 5 11.37 -11.97 9.67
N ASN A 6 10.43 -11.03 9.79
CA ASN A 6 9.03 -11.27 9.47
C ASN A 6 8.86 -11.08 7.96
N LYS A 7 8.64 -12.18 7.25
CA LYS A 7 8.50 -12.18 5.78
C LYS A 7 7.46 -11.17 5.30
N GLY A 8 6.31 -11.06 5.98
CA GLY A 8 5.27 -10.11 5.62
C GLY A 8 5.70 -8.65 5.80
N LEU A 9 6.42 -8.33 6.89
CA LEU A 9 6.95 -6.97 7.08
C LEU A 9 8.00 -6.58 6.03
N ASN A 10 8.79 -7.56 5.57
CA ASN A 10 9.74 -7.32 4.48
C ASN A 10 9.02 -7.06 3.16
N GLU A 11 7.99 -7.83 2.82
CA GLU A 11 7.18 -7.62 1.62
C GLU A 11 6.52 -6.23 1.61
N PHE A 12 6.03 -5.75 2.75
CA PHE A 12 5.51 -4.38 2.88
C PHE A 12 6.60 -3.31 2.71
N SER A 13 7.80 -3.57 3.22
CA SER A 13 8.94 -2.65 3.07
C SER A 13 9.38 -2.54 1.61
N ASP A 14 9.44 -3.67 0.90
CA ASP A 14 9.78 -3.71 -0.52
C ASP A 14 8.72 -3.02 -1.39
N PHE A 15 7.44 -3.14 -1.02
CA PHE A 15 6.36 -2.38 -1.67
C PHE A 15 6.58 -0.87 -1.57
N LEU A 16 6.96 -0.35 -0.40
CA LEU A 16 7.25 1.07 -0.24
C LEU A 16 8.41 1.53 -1.12
N LEU A 17 9.47 0.72 -1.23
CA LEU A 17 10.60 1.00 -2.13
C LEU A 17 10.13 1.07 -3.59
N TRP A 18 9.27 0.14 -4.02
CA TRP A 18 8.69 0.19 -5.36
C TRP A 18 7.85 1.46 -5.58
N VAL A 19 6.98 1.83 -4.63
CA VAL A 19 6.14 3.05 -4.73
C VAL A 19 7.00 4.30 -4.89
N GLU A 20 8.15 4.38 -4.20
CA GLU A 20 9.08 5.49 -4.35
C GLU A 20 9.63 5.62 -5.77
N THR A 21 9.92 4.50 -6.46
CA THR A 21 10.38 4.53 -7.86
C THR A 21 9.34 5.14 -8.81
N LEU A 22 8.05 5.01 -8.50
CA LEU A 22 6.94 5.50 -9.34
C LEU A 22 6.92 7.03 -9.48
N LYS A 23 7.49 7.76 -8.52
CA LYS A 23 7.63 9.23 -8.61
C LYS A 23 8.38 9.66 -9.87
N VAL A 24 9.26 8.80 -10.38
CA VAL A 24 10.02 9.04 -11.62
C VAL A 24 9.45 8.23 -12.78
N THR A 25 9.14 6.95 -12.57
CA THR A 25 8.82 6.02 -13.66
C THR A 25 7.37 6.09 -14.13
N ALA A 26 6.45 6.60 -13.31
CA ALA A 26 5.01 6.52 -13.60
C ALA A 26 4.39 7.79 -14.16
N LYS A 27 5.17 8.85 -14.45
CA LYS A 27 4.64 10.17 -14.85
C LYS A 27 3.59 10.09 -15.98
N ASP A 28 3.87 9.30 -17.01
CA ASP A 28 3.01 9.19 -18.19
C ASP A 28 1.78 8.28 -18.01
N VAL A 29 1.76 7.49 -16.93
CA VAL A 29 0.70 6.51 -16.65
C VAL A 29 -0.04 6.80 -15.35
N TRP A 30 0.38 7.81 -14.59
CA TRP A 30 -0.12 8.09 -13.24
C TRP A 30 -1.64 8.23 -13.17
N PHE A 31 -2.20 8.97 -14.14
CA PHE A 31 -3.64 9.21 -14.25
C PHE A 31 -4.34 8.30 -15.25
N LYS A 32 -3.63 7.36 -15.89
CA LYS A 32 -4.22 6.45 -16.88
C LYS A 32 -4.80 5.22 -16.18
N PRO A 33 -6.06 4.85 -16.47
CA PRO A 33 -6.61 3.56 -16.09
C PRO A 33 -5.70 2.41 -16.49
N ILE A 34 -5.54 1.40 -15.63
CA ILE A 34 -4.74 0.21 -15.95
C ILE A 34 -5.40 -0.65 -17.06
N SER A 35 -6.71 -0.46 -17.26
CA SER A 35 -7.51 -1.05 -18.33
C SER A 35 -8.86 -0.34 -18.42
N THR A 36 -9.64 -0.59 -19.47
CA THR A 36 -10.99 -0.04 -19.65
C THR A 36 -11.87 -0.35 -18.44
N GLY A 37 -12.45 0.68 -17.83
CA GLY A 37 -13.31 0.56 -16.65
C GLY A 37 -12.59 0.20 -15.35
N LYS A 38 -11.25 0.27 -15.31
CA LYS A 38 -10.44 0.08 -14.09
C LYS A 38 -9.87 1.40 -13.58
N TRP A 39 -9.40 1.39 -12.34
CA TRP A 39 -8.74 2.54 -11.74
C TRP A 39 -7.38 2.83 -12.36
N SER A 40 -6.96 4.08 -12.27
CA SER A 40 -5.61 4.51 -12.54
C SER A 40 -4.64 4.08 -11.44
N LEU A 41 -3.34 4.11 -11.74
CA LEU A 41 -2.29 3.84 -10.76
C LEU A 41 -2.41 4.75 -9.52
N ARG A 42 -2.69 6.05 -9.73
CA ARG A 42 -2.95 7.00 -8.65
C ARG A 42 -4.09 6.56 -7.73
N GLU A 43 -5.21 6.15 -8.31
CA GLU A 43 -6.41 5.76 -7.56
C GLU A 43 -6.19 4.48 -6.75
N ILE A 44 -5.48 3.50 -7.33
CA ILE A 44 -5.11 2.25 -6.65
C ILE A 44 -4.23 2.54 -5.44
N LEU A 45 -3.16 3.33 -5.61
CA LEU A 45 -2.25 3.66 -4.52
C LEU A 45 -2.91 4.52 -3.45
N ALA A 46 -3.79 5.45 -3.84
CA ALA A 46 -4.58 6.22 -2.90
C ALA A 46 -5.49 5.30 -2.06
N HIS A 47 -6.17 4.35 -2.70
CA HIS A 47 -7.03 3.40 -2.00
C HIS A 47 -6.25 2.56 -0.98
N ILE A 48 -5.10 1.99 -1.37
CA ILE A 48 -4.21 1.24 -0.45
C ILE A 48 -3.81 2.12 0.74
N LYS A 49 -3.33 3.34 0.49
CA LYS A 49 -2.94 4.28 1.56
C LYS A 49 -4.09 4.58 2.53
N TYR A 50 -5.29 4.83 2.01
CA TYR A 50 -6.45 5.11 2.86
C TYR A 50 -6.91 3.87 3.62
N TRP A 51 -6.77 2.68 3.04
CA TRP A 51 -7.03 1.43 3.73
C TRP A 51 -6.03 1.16 4.86
N ASP A 52 -4.73 1.43 4.64
CA ASP A 52 -3.70 1.32 5.67
C ASP A 52 -3.98 2.29 6.82
N LYS A 53 -4.33 3.53 6.49
CA LYS A 53 -4.71 4.54 7.49
C LYS A 53 -5.94 4.09 8.30
N ASN A 54 -7.00 3.63 7.63
CA ASN A 54 -8.20 3.13 8.29
C ASN A 54 -7.90 1.90 9.16
N SER A 55 -7.03 1.01 8.68
CA SER A 55 -6.61 -0.17 9.43
C SER A 55 -5.89 0.23 10.72
N LEU A 56 -4.96 1.16 10.62
CA LEU A 56 -4.16 1.66 11.74
C LEU A 56 -4.98 2.47 12.76
N GLU A 57 -5.86 3.34 12.28
CA GLU A 57 -6.56 4.31 13.13
C GLU A 57 -7.88 3.80 13.68
N LEU A 58 -8.56 2.90 12.95
CA LEU A 58 -9.93 2.48 13.27
C LEU A 58 -10.03 0.98 13.46
N MET A 59 -9.63 0.17 12.48
CA MET A 59 -9.86 -1.28 12.54
C MET A 59 -9.07 -1.92 13.68
N VAL A 60 -7.74 -1.87 13.64
CA VAL A 60 -6.88 -2.54 14.63
C VAL A 60 -7.15 -2.05 16.06
N PRO A 61 -7.29 -0.74 16.32
CA PRO A 61 -7.64 -0.27 17.67
C PRO A 61 -9.02 -0.72 18.15
N SER A 62 -9.97 -0.97 17.25
CA SER A 62 -11.32 -1.41 17.57
C SER A 62 -11.49 -2.93 17.55
N MET A 63 -10.44 -3.68 17.23
CA MET A 63 -10.49 -5.15 17.21
C MET A 63 -10.52 -5.70 18.64
N SER A 64 -11.44 -6.63 18.87
CA SER A 64 -11.44 -7.43 20.09
C SER A 64 -10.25 -8.39 20.10
N GLU A 65 -9.81 -8.77 21.30
CA GLU A 65 -8.75 -9.77 21.46
C GLU A 65 -9.12 -11.09 20.75
N GLY A 66 -8.23 -11.57 19.89
CA GLY A 66 -8.42 -12.81 19.12
C GLY A 66 -9.20 -12.69 17.81
N ALA A 67 -9.52 -11.47 17.36
CA ALA A 67 -10.12 -11.19 16.05
C ALA A 67 -9.13 -11.30 14.88
#